data_AF-A0A7N0T8T8-F1
#
_entry.id   AF-A0A7N0T8T8-F1
#
_cell.length_a   1.000
_cell.length_b   1.000
_cell.length_c   1.000
_cell.angle_alpha   90.00
_cell.angle_beta   90.00
_cell.angle_gamma   90.00
#
_symmetry.space_group_name_H-M   'P 1'
#
loop_
_entity.id
_entity.type
_entity.pdbx_description
1 polymer ?
#
loop_
_entity_poly.entity_id
_entity_poly.type
_entity_poly.pdbx_seq_one_letter_code
_entity_poly.pdbx_strand_id
1 'polypeptide(L)' 'MNQVTAKQKEGSFQLTLALGNSWSQGCTNRVILYWNGNERYAYIDKSANLQSASAPYSVTSKGIRSSISNCKRIKMM' A
#
# COMPACT_ATOMS: atom_id res chain seq x y z
N MET A 1 -3.60 15.05 6.51
CA MET A 1 -4.71 14.95 5.55
C MET A 1 -4.21 14.16 4.35
N ASN A 2 -4.74 12.95 4.10
CA ASN A 2 -4.32 12.11 2.97
C ASN A 2 -5.25 12.42 1.79
N GLN A 3 -4.83 13.29 0.89
CA GLN A 3 -5.61 13.67 -0.29
C GLN A 3 -5.12 12.89 -1.52
N VAL A 4 -6.05 12.31 -2.25
CA VAL A 4 -5.84 11.61 -3.53
C VAL A 4 -6.62 12.32 -4.63
N THR A 5 -6.07 12.34 -5.84
CA THR A 5 -6.69 12.92 -7.04
C THR A 5 -6.56 11.95 -8.21
N ALA A 6 -7.41 12.08 -9.22
CA ALA A 6 -7.28 11.30 -10.46
C ALA A 6 -6.43 12.09 -11.47
N LYS A 7 -5.31 11.51 -11.92
CA LYS A 7 -4.51 12.06 -13.01
C LYS A 7 -4.82 11.30 -14.28
N GLN A 8 -5.24 12.02 -15.32
CA GLN A 8 -5.40 11.45 -16.65
C GLN A 8 -4.02 11.25 -17.27
N LYS A 9 -3.71 10.02 -17.70
CA LYS A 9 -2.50 9.67 -18.44
C LYS A 9 -2.88 8.72 -19.58
N GLU A 10 -2.56 9.10 -20.81
CA GLU A 10 -2.73 8.26 -22.02
C GLU A 10 -4.14 7.63 -22.13
N GLY A 11 -5.19 8.44 -21.92
CA GLY A 11 -6.57 7.97 -22.03
C GLY A 11 -7.10 7.19 -20.81
N SER A 12 -6.29 6.97 -19.77
CA SER A 12 -6.69 6.31 -18.52
C SER A 12 -6.64 7.26 -17.32
N PHE A 13 -7.46 7.03 -16.31
CA PHE A 13 -7.39 7.75 -15.04
C PHE A 13 -6.62 6.90 -14.03
N GLN A 14 -5.52 7.44 -13.52
CA GLN A 14 -4.73 6.80 -12.47
C GLN A 14 -4.89 7.59 -11.18
N LEU A 15 -5.16 6.89 -10.07
CA LEU A 15 -5.14 7.52 -8.76
C LEU A 15 -3.72 7.96 -8.43
N THR A 16 -3.56 9.25 -8.16
CA THR A 16 -2.31 9.85 -7.75
C THR A 16 -2.49 10.70 -6.51
N LEU A 17 -1.38 11.09 -5.91
CA LEU A 17 -1.38 11.90 -4.70
C LEU A 17 -1.72 13.34 -5.05
N ALA A 18 -2.73 13.91 -4.41
CA ALA A 18 -3.25 15.24 -4.76
C ALA A 18 -2.22 16.36 -4.56
N LEU A 19 -1.25 16.15 -3.66
CA LEU A 19 -0.24 17.15 -3.28
C LEU A 19 1.13 16.92 -3.94
N GLY A 20 1.25 15.95 -4.86
CA GLY A 20 2.46 15.71 -5.65
C GLY A 20 3.76 15.59 -4.83
N ASN A 21 4.83 16.19 -5.33
CA ASN A 21 6.20 16.05 -4.82
C ASN A 21 6.41 16.64 -3.43
N SER A 22 5.68 17.71 -3.08
CA SER A 22 5.81 18.40 -1.79
C SER A 22 5.41 17.51 -0.61
N TRP A 23 4.42 16.63 -0.79
CA TRP A 23 4.05 15.64 0.22
C TRP A 23 4.97 14.41 0.21
N SER A 24 5.56 14.09 -0.95
CA SER A 24 6.49 12.96 -1.09
C SER A 24 7.80 13.17 -0.32
N GLN A 25 8.29 14.41 -0.21
CA GLN A 25 9.54 14.72 0.49
C GLN A 25 9.40 14.77 2.03
N GLY A 26 8.20 15.04 2.56
CA GLY A 26 7.97 15.22 4.00
C GLY A 26 7.86 13.93 4.83
N CYS A 27 7.72 12.76 4.22
CA CYS A 27 7.59 11.48 4.93
C CYS A 27 8.78 10.55 4.64
N THR A 28 9.32 9.89 5.67
CA THR A 28 10.38 8.87 5.54
C THR A 28 9.84 7.52 5.10
N ASN A 29 8.63 7.17 5.55
CA ASN A 29 7.93 5.94 5.18
C ASN A 29 6.55 6.25 4.60
N ARG A 30 6.17 5.58 3.51
CA ARG A 30 4.87 5.68 2.85
C ARG A 30 4.34 4.28 2.55
N VAL A 31 3.12 4.02 3.01
CA VAL A 31 2.39 2.77 2.76
C VAL A 31 1.08 3.10 2.05
N ILE A 32 0.83 2.44 0.92
CA ILE A 32 -0.41 2.53 0.16
C ILE A 32 -1.31 1.37 0.57
N LEU A 33 -2.51 1.68 1.04
CA LEU A 33 -3.54 0.69 1.34
C LEU A 33 -4.48 0.61 0.15
N TYR A 34 -4.70 -0.60 -0.37
CA TYR A 34 -5.55 -0.80 -1.54
C TYR A 34 -6.32 -2.12 -1.43
N TRP A 35 -7.39 -2.21 -2.20
CA TRP A 35 -8.14 -3.45 -2.39
C TRP A 35 -7.55 -4.21 -3.57
N ASN A 36 -7.31 -5.50 -3.38
CA ASN A 36 -6.96 -6.43 -4.44
C ASN A 36 -8.07 -7.50 -4.50
N GLY A 37 -9.07 -7.25 -5.35
CA GLY A 37 -10.33 -8.00 -5.29
C GLY A 37 -11.02 -7.84 -3.92
N ASN A 38 -11.30 -8.96 -3.26
CA ASN A 38 -11.94 -8.98 -1.93
C ASN A 38 -10.94 -8.88 -0.76
N GLU A 39 -9.63 -8.86 -1.04
CA GLU A 39 -8.59 -8.77 -0.01
C GLU A 39 -8.05 -7.35 0.11
N ARG A 40 -7.58 -6.98 1.31
CA ARG A 40 -6.90 -5.71 1.53
C ARG A 40 -5.39 -5.91 1.57
N TYR A 41 -4.66 -5.07 0.84
CA TYR A 41 -3.20 -5.11 0.77
C TYR A 41 -2.61 -3.77 1.18
N ALA A 42 -1.44 -3.85 1.82
CA ALA A 42 -0.59 -2.73 2.14
C ALA A 42 0.70 -2.86 1.31
N TYR A 43 1.05 -1.82 0.57
CA TYR A 43 2.27 -1.74 -0.23
C TYR A 43 3.20 -0.65 0.28
N ILE A 44 4.47 -0.97 0.50
CA ILE A 44 5.50 0.01 0.85
C ILE A 44 5.95 0.71 -0.43
N ASP A 45 5.61 1.98 -0.54
CA ASP A 45 5.93 2.81 -1.70
C ASP A 45 7.16 3.69 -1.46
N LYS A 46 7.44 4.05 -0.21
CA LYS A 46 8.68 4.73 0.22
C LYS A 46 9.11 4.21 1.58
N SER A 47 10.40 3.93 1.77
CA SER A 47 10.97 3.63 3.09
C SER A 47 12.46 3.92 3.10
N ALA A 48 12.99 4.31 4.26
CA ALA A 48 14.43 4.50 4.46
C ALA A 48 15.18 3.16 4.61
N ASN A 49 14.51 2.10 5.05
CA ASN A 49 15.14 0.85 5.49
C ASN A 49 14.55 -0.42 4.85
N LEU A 50 13.41 -0.31 4.16
CA LEU A 50 12.69 -1.46 3.60
C LEU A 50 12.53 -1.29 2.11
N GLN A 51 12.67 -2.40 1.38
CA GLN A 51 12.36 -2.44 -0.03
C GLN A 51 10.84 -2.39 -0.26
N SER A 52 10.44 -1.95 -1.44
CA SER A 52 9.04 -1.98 -1.87
C SER A 52 8.51 -3.41 -1.86
N ALA A 53 7.44 -3.63 -1.11
CA ALA A 53 6.82 -4.94 -0.94
C ALA A 53 5.34 -4.78 -0.58
N SER A 54 4.54 -5.79 -0.90
CA SER A 54 3.12 -5.86 -0.55
C SER A 54 2.86 -6.96 0.48
N ALA A 55 1.94 -6.71 1.42
CA ALA A 55 1.45 -7.71 2.36
C ALA A 55 -0.06 -7.59 2.56
N PRO A 56 -0.80 -8.71 2.63
CA PRO A 56 -2.23 -8.69 2.90
C PRO A 56 -2.51 -8.46 4.38
N TYR A 57 -3.62 -7.76 4.68
CA TYR A 57 -4.09 -7.52 6.04
C TYR A 57 -5.61 -7.63 6.15
N SER A 58 -6.10 -7.87 7.35
CA SER A 58 -7.53 -7.95 7.65
C SER A 58 -7.91 -6.87 8.66
N VAL A 59 -9.05 -6.20 8.45
CA VAL A 59 -9.63 -5.27 9.42
C VAL A 59 -10.71 -6.01 10.19
N THR A 60 -10.49 -6.19 11.48
CA THR A 60 -11.41 -6.86 12.39
C THR A 60 -12.01 -5.87 13.38
N SER A 61 -13.03 -6.27 14.15
CA SER A 61 -13.54 -5.46 15.27
C SER A 61 -12.47 -5.13 16.33
N LYS A 62 -11.37 -5.89 16.37
CA LYS A 62 -10.22 -5.67 17.26
C LYS A 62 -9.08 -4.89 16.58
N GLY A 63 -9.30 -4.33 15.39
CA GLY A 63 -8.33 -3.58 14.59
C GLY A 63 -7.67 -4.40 13.48
N ILE A 64 -6.50 -3.92 13.01
CA ILE A 64 -5.75 -4.50 11.90
C ILE A 64 -5.02 -5.77 12.36
N ARG A 65 -5.12 -6.84 11.56
CA ARG A 65 -4.46 -8.13 11.78
C ARG A 65 -3.77 -8.60 10.50
N SER A 66 -2.82 -9.52 10.65
CA SER A 66 -2.26 -10.24 9.51
C SER A 66 -3.36 -11.04 8.83
N SER A 67 -3.46 -10.91 7.50
CA SER A 67 -4.30 -11.79 6.71
C SER A 67 -3.49 -13.05 6.45
N ILE A 68 -3.68 -14.07 7.28
CA ILE A 68 -3.01 -15.36 7.11
C ILE A 68 -3.73 -16.07 5.98
N SER A 69 -3.25 -15.92 4.73
CA SER A 69 -3.43 -17.02 3.79
C SER A 69 -2.52 -18.14 4.30
N ASN A 70 -3.04 -19.37 4.40
CA ASN A 70 -2.31 -20.55 4.88
C ASN A 70 -1.18 -20.98 3.90
N CYS A 71 -0.48 -20.05 3.29
CA CYS A 71 0.72 -20.33 2.52
C CYS A 71 1.86 -20.56 3.52
N LYS A 72 2.01 -21.81 3.97
CA LYS A 72 3.21 -22.27 4.69
C LYS A 72 4.41 -21.73 3.94
N ARG A 73 5.16 -20.79 4.54
CA ARG A 73 6.43 -20.32 4.00
C ARG A 73 7.37 -21.51 3.99
N ILE A 74 7.48 -22.17 2.84
CA ILE A 74 8.43 -23.26 2.65
C ILE A 74 9.81 -22.61 2.73
N LYS A 75 10.52 -22.85 3.82
CA LYS A 75 11.92 -22.47 3.96
C LYS A 75 12.68 -23.36 2.98
N MET A 76 13.00 -22.84 1.80
CA MET A 76 13.98 -23.52 0.94
C MET A 76 15.33 -23.44 1.67
N MET A 77 15.86 -24.61 2.00
CA MET A 77 17.19 -24.80 2.58
C MET A 77 18.25 -24.58 1.51
#